data_AF-A0A7K3T8Z0-F1
#
_entry.id   AF-A0A7K3T8Z0-F1
#
_cell.length_a   1.000
_cell.length_b   1.000
_cell.length_c   1.000
_cell.angle_alpha   90.00
_cell.angle_beta   90.00
_cell.angle_gamma   90.00
#
_symmetry.space_group_name_H-M   'P 1'
#
loop_
_entity.id
_entity.type
_entity.pdbx_description
1 polymer ?
#
loop_
_entity_poly.entity_id
_entity_poly.type
_entity_poly.pdbx_seq_one_letter_code
_entity_poly.pdbx_strand_id
1 'polypeptide(L)'
;MNAQVQFVHQDKPEPGQLIEQVAAFDADGNPVDIGGAPAAGSVTNAMLAGGITADKLAKGVIPAVPTAPTADTLTGVTVTGRAVMKATDAAAARTAIGAGTPYTLPAAGTALGGVKKGAAVANLAADATAPAIVTTVNALLAQLRTSGVIAA
;
A
#
# COMPACT_ATOMS: atom_id res chain seq x y z
N MET A 1 44.02 -46.68 -2.83
CA MET A 1 43.61 -47.79 -1.95
C MET A 1 42.19 -48.15 -2.33
N ASN A 2 41.96 -49.36 -2.82
CA ASN A 2 40.62 -49.81 -3.20
C ASN A 2 40.03 -50.51 -1.98
N ALA A 3 39.08 -49.87 -1.30
CA ALA A 3 38.29 -50.50 -0.25
C ALA A 3 36.95 -50.95 -0.83
N GLN A 4 36.50 -52.15 -0.46
CA GLN A 4 35.23 -52.71 -0.89
C GLN A 4 34.28 -52.83 0.30
N VAL A 5 33.02 -52.46 0.12
CA VAL A 5 31.99 -52.65 1.14
C VAL A 5 31.35 -54.01 0.90
N GLN A 6 31.38 -54.88 1.91
CA GLN A 6 30.76 -56.19 1.85
C GLN A 6 29.71 -56.36 2.95
N PHE A 7 28.67 -57.11 2.64
CA PHE A 7 27.73 -57.62 3.64
C PHE A 7 28.31 -58.91 4.19
N VAL A 8 28.76 -58.88 5.45
CA VAL A 8 29.24 -60.09 6.12
C VAL A 8 28.09 -60.75 6.86
N HIS A 9 27.89 -62.04 6.57
CA HIS A 9 26.96 -62.91 7.26
C HIS A 9 27.73 -63.76 8.28
N GLN A 10 27.21 -63.89 9.50
CA GLN A 10 27.77 -64.83 10.46
C GLN A 10 26.98 -66.14 10.43
N ASP A 11 27.65 -67.22 10.03
CA ASP A 11 27.02 -68.54 9.89
C ASP A 11 26.48 -69.11 11.23
N LYS A 12 26.96 -68.61 12.37
CA LYS A 12 26.50 -69.04 13.71
C LYS A 12 26.64 -67.93 14.77
N PRO A 13 25.73 -66.96 14.82
CA PRO A 13 25.78 -65.88 15.79
C PRO A 13 25.29 -66.34 17.17
N GLU A 14 25.98 -65.95 18.23
CA GLU A 14 25.53 -66.16 19.61
C GLU A 14 24.43 -65.17 20.00
N PRO A 15 23.58 -65.46 21.02
CA PRO A 15 22.50 -64.57 21.42
C PRO A 15 22.99 -63.14 21.74
N GLY A 16 22.50 -62.16 20.98
CA GLY A 16 22.88 -60.75 21.11
C GLY A 16 23.94 -60.27 20.10
N GLN A 17 24.48 -61.15 19.25
CA GLN A 17 25.36 -60.76 18.15
C GLN A 17 24.58 -60.37 16.89
N LEU A 18 25.16 -59.44 16.11
CA LEU A 18 24.60 -59.05 14.81
C LEU A 18 24.81 -60.18 13.81
N ILE A 19 23.72 -60.63 13.17
CA ILE A 19 23.72 -61.72 12.18
C ILE A 19 24.30 -61.24 10.83
N GLU A 20 24.10 -59.95 10.51
CA GLU A 20 24.60 -59.31 9.29
C GLU A 20 25.14 -57.91 9.61
N GLN A 21 26.31 -57.59 9.07
CA GLN A 21 26.95 -56.28 9.23
C GLN A 21 27.50 -55.78 7.90
N VAL A 22 27.36 -54.48 7.64
CA VAL A 22 28.07 -53.80 6.55
C VAL A 22 29.44 -53.42 7.07
N ALA A 23 30.50 -53.97 6.47
CA ALA A 23 31.88 -53.65 6.82
C ALA A 23 32.68 -53.30 5.55
N ALA A 24 33.67 -52.42 5.72
CA ALA A 24 34.65 -52.15 4.68
C ALA A 24 35.82 -53.11 4.81
N PHE A 25 36.35 -53.56 3.68
CA PHE A 25 37.50 -54.46 3.59
C PHE A 25 38.57 -53.84 2.70
N ASP A 26 39.84 -54.13 2.98
CA ASP A 26 40.95 -53.80 2.08
C ASP A 26 40.95 -54.69 0.82
N ALA A 27 41.92 -54.44 -0.07
CA ALA A 27 42.07 -55.21 -1.32
C ALA A 27 42.40 -56.69 -1.07
N ASP A 28 42.92 -57.02 0.11
CA ASP A 28 43.31 -58.37 0.51
C ASP A 28 42.19 -59.08 1.28
N GLY A 29 41.04 -58.42 1.48
CA GLY A 29 39.86 -58.99 2.14
C GLY A 29 39.91 -58.94 3.66
N ASN A 30 40.79 -58.14 4.26
CA ASN A 30 40.80 -57.94 5.70
C ASN A 30 39.83 -56.81 6.09
N PRO A 31 39.05 -56.95 7.17
CA PRO A 31 38.20 -55.88 7.67
C PRO A 31 39.05 -54.65 8.00
N VAL A 32 38.61 -53.49 7.53
CA VAL A 32 39.21 -52.20 7.88
C VAL A 32 38.23 -51.38 8.70
N ASP A 33 38.74 -50.75 9.75
CA ASP A 33 37.98 -49.76 10.49
C ASP A 33 37.84 -48.49 9.63
N ILE A 34 36.60 -48.18 9.25
CA ILE A 34 36.24 -47.00 8.45
C ILE A 34 36.02 -45.75 9.32
N GLY A 35 36.33 -45.84 10.62
CA GLY A 35 35.98 -44.84 11.61
C GLY A 35 34.51 -45.00 11.99
N GLY A 36 34.21 -44.85 13.28
CA GLY A 36 32.85 -44.96 13.82
C GLY A 36 31.86 -43.98 13.18
N ALA A 37 30.58 -44.12 13.56
CA ALA A 37 29.49 -43.26 13.08
C ALA A 37 29.94 -41.78 13.01
N PRO A 38 29.65 -41.07 11.90
CA PRO A 38 30.08 -39.68 11.77
C PRO A 38 29.67 -38.89 13.01
N ALA A 39 30.62 -38.15 13.59
CA ALA A 39 30.36 -37.38 14.77
C ALA A 39 29.16 -36.44 14.53
N ALA A 40 28.35 -36.18 15.56
CA ALA A 40 27.31 -35.16 15.47
C ALA A 40 27.94 -33.82 15.04
N GLY A 41 27.42 -33.22 13.96
CA GLY A 41 28.02 -32.01 13.35
C GLY A 41 29.13 -32.26 12.32
N SER A 42 29.32 -33.50 11.88
CA SER A 42 30.21 -33.88 10.76
C SER A 42 29.91 -33.14 9.45
N VAL A 43 28.70 -32.59 9.32
CA VAL A 43 28.37 -31.54 8.36
C VAL A 43 28.42 -30.20 9.09
N THR A 44 29.47 -29.41 8.86
CA THR A 44 29.66 -28.12 9.52
C THR A 44 28.92 -27.00 8.78
N ASN A 45 28.67 -25.88 9.48
CA ASN A 45 28.19 -24.65 8.84
C ASN A 45 29.11 -24.18 7.71
N ALA A 46 30.42 -24.45 7.77
CA ALA A 46 31.36 -24.11 6.69
C ALA A 46 31.15 -25.00 5.45
N MET A 47 30.86 -26.30 5.66
CA MET A 47 30.54 -27.25 4.58
C MET A 47 29.22 -26.90 3.90
N LEU A 48 28.23 -26.43 4.68
CA LEU A 48 26.99 -25.88 4.14
C LEU A 48 27.21 -24.52 3.48
N ALA A 49 27.95 -23.59 4.10
CA ALA A 49 28.14 -22.23 3.61
C ALA A 49 28.97 -22.16 2.32
N GLY A 50 29.94 -23.06 2.13
CA GLY A 50 30.66 -23.18 0.84
C GLY A 50 29.78 -23.73 -0.29
N GLY A 51 28.80 -24.57 0.05
CA GLY A 51 27.86 -25.18 -0.89
C GLY A 51 26.65 -24.31 -1.21
N ILE A 52 26.14 -23.57 -0.23
CA ILE A 52 24.87 -22.86 -0.20
C ILE A 52 25.17 -21.42 0.24
N THR A 53 25.70 -20.63 -0.70
CA THR A 53 25.93 -19.19 -0.48
C THR A 53 24.64 -18.41 -0.70
N ALA A 54 24.55 -17.19 -0.14
CA ALA A 54 23.46 -16.27 -0.43
C ALA A 54 23.25 -16.10 -1.96
N ASP A 55 24.34 -16.07 -2.72
CA ASP A 55 24.32 -16.01 -4.18
C ASP A 55 23.75 -17.28 -4.84
N LYS A 56 24.05 -18.47 -4.30
CA LYS A 56 23.49 -19.74 -4.80
C LYS A 56 22.02 -19.90 -4.40
N LEU A 57 21.61 -19.36 -3.25
CA LEU A 57 20.19 -19.24 -2.86
C LEU A 57 19.42 -18.28 -3.76
N ALA A 58 20.01 -17.12 -4.03
CA ALA A 58 19.44 -16.06 -4.87
C ALA A 58 19.33 -16.46 -6.36
N LYS A 59 20.13 -17.44 -6.81
CA LYS A 59 20.10 -17.96 -8.19
C LYS A 59 18.89 -18.89 -8.51
N GLY A 60 17.91 -19.01 -7.61
CA GLY A 60 16.59 -19.56 -7.97
C GLY A 60 16.06 -20.72 -7.13
N VAL A 61 16.67 -21.06 -6.00
CA VAL A 61 16.08 -22.07 -5.08
C VAL A 61 15.10 -21.46 -4.08
N ILE A 62 15.13 -20.13 -3.89
CA ILE A 62 14.12 -19.37 -3.15
C ILE A 62 13.80 -18.12 -3.99
N PRO A 63 12.60 -18.00 -4.57
CA PRO A 63 12.21 -16.77 -5.26
C PRO A 63 12.37 -15.58 -4.31
N ALA A 64 13.06 -14.53 -4.75
CA ALA A 64 13.09 -13.29 -4.00
C ALA A 64 11.65 -12.83 -3.75
N VAL A 65 11.32 -12.50 -2.50
CA VAL A 65 10.00 -11.90 -2.19
C VAL A 65 9.93 -10.58 -2.97
N PRO A 66 8.98 -10.43 -3.92
CA PRO A 66 8.86 -9.19 -4.66
C PRO A 66 8.57 -8.05 -3.69
N THR A 67 9.23 -6.91 -3.88
CA THR A 67 8.91 -5.70 -3.13
C THR A 67 7.44 -5.35 -3.32
N ALA A 68 6.75 -4.97 -2.24
CA ALA A 68 5.36 -4.55 -2.33
C ALA A 68 5.21 -3.39 -3.34
N PRO A 69 4.17 -3.42 -4.20
CA PRO A 69 3.97 -2.34 -5.16
C PRO A 69 3.66 -1.04 -4.42
N THR A 70 4.21 0.06 -4.92
CA THR A 70 3.87 1.42 -4.53
C THR A 70 3.03 2.06 -5.63
N ALA A 71 2.39 3.20 -5.34
CA ALA A 71 1.67 3.95 -6.36
C ALA A 71 2.55 4.30 -7.58
N ASP A 72 3.86 4.46 -7.40
CA ASP A 72 4.81 4.77 -8.48
C ASP A 72 5.16 3.55 -9.34
N THR A 73 5.01 2.32 -8.82
CA THR A 73 5.31 1.08 -9.56
C THR A 73 4.10 0.49 -10.27
N LEU A 74 2.91 1.10 -10.13
CA LEU A 74 1.71 0.63 -10.82
C LEU A 74 1.76 1.00 -12.32
N THR A 75 1.69 -0.03 -13.17
CA THR A 75 1.57 0.10 -14.62
C THR A 75 0.10 0.22 -15.03
N GLY A 76 -0.20 0.91 -16.13
CA GLY A 76 -1.57 1.06 -16.65
C GLY A 76 -2.41 2.17 -16.00
N VAL A 77 -1.88 2.83 -14.96
CA VAL A 77 -2.49 4.04 -14.37
C VAL A 77 -1.94 5.31 -14.99
N THR A 78 -2.78 6.34 -15.06
CA THR A 78 -2.38 7.68 -15.54
C THR A 78 -1.56 8.43 -14.48
N VAL A 79 -0.96 9.55 -14.88
CA VAL A 79 -0.28 10.47 -13.95
C VAL A 79 -1.26 10.96 -12.87
N THR A 80 -2.49 11.32 -13.27
CA THR A 80 -3.57 11.71 -12.33
C THR A 80 -3.94 10.56 -11.39
N GLY A 81 -4.10 9.33 -11.90
CA GLY A 81 -4.40 8.17 -11.07
C GLY A 81 -3.33 7.94 -9.99
N ARG A 82 -2.04 8.01 -10.36
CA ARG A 82 -0.94 7.94 -9.39
C ARG A 82 -0.96 9.09 -8.38
N ALA A 83 -1.24 10.31 -8.82
CA ALA A 83 -1.33 11.47 -7.94
C ALA A 83 -2.46 11.34 -6.91
N VAL A 84 -3.63 10.82 -7.33
CA VAL A 84 -4.77 10.56 -6.42
C VAL A 84 -4.43 9.45 -5.43
N MET A 85 -3.78 8.36 -5.85
CA MET A 85 -3.38 7.28 -4.94
C MET A 85 -2.32 7.72 -3.92
N LYS A 86 -1.52 8.74 -4.24
CA LYS A 86 -0.53 9.34 -3.32
C LYS A 86 -1.09 10.46 -2.46
N ALA A 87 -2.32 10.89 -2.69
CA ALA A 87 -2.93 11.98 -1.94
C ALA A 87 -3.12 11.56 -0.48
N THR A 88 -2.56 12.32 0.45
CA THR A 88 -2.69 12.08 1.89
C THR A 88 -3.96 12.68 2.48
N ASP A 89 -4.64 13.54 1.73
CA ASP A 89 -5.85 14.23 2.14
C ASP A 89 -6.73 14.61 0.94
N ALA A 90 -7.92 15.13 1.25
CA ALA A 90 -8.88 15.54 0.24
C ALA A 90 -8.43 16.75 -0.60
N ALA A 91 -7.58 17.64 -0.08
CA ALA A 91 -7.10 18.80 -0.83
C ALA A 91 -6.07 18.40 -1.90
N ALA A 92 -5.15 17.49 -1.54
CA ALA A 92 -4.22 16.88 -2.49
C ALA A 92 -4.95 16.10 -3.58
N ALA A 93 -5.98 15.32 -3.21
CA ALA A 93 -6.79 14.59 -4.19
C ALA A 93 -7.54 15.53 -5.14
N ARG A 94 -8.14 16.62 -4.62
CA ARG A 94 -8.79 17.65 -5.44
C ARG A 94 -7.81 18.32 -6.40
N THR A 95 -6.62 18.67 -5.91
CA THR A 95 -5.56 19.27 -6.74
C THR A 95 -5.15 18.33 -7.86
N ALA A 96 -4.98 17.04 -7.57
CA ALA A 96 -4.60 16.03 -8.57
C ALA A 96 -5.60 15.92 -9.73
N ILE A 97 -6.89 16.15 -9.47
CA ILE A 97 -7.96 16.09 -10.49
C ILE A 97 -8.44 17.46 -10.97
N GLY A 98 -7.85 18.56 -10.50
CA GLY A 98 -8.28 19.93 -10.85
C GLY A 98 -9.64 20.34 -10.28
N ALA A 99 -10.10 19.71 -9.19
CA ALA A 99 -11.38 20.04 -8.56
C ALA A 99 -11.25 21.22 -7.57
N GLY A 100 -12.28 22.06 -7.51
CA GLY A 100 -12.43 23.11 -6.50
C GLY A 100 -13.00 22.59 -5.17
N THR A 101 -12.99 23.43 -4.14
CA THR A 101 -13.68 23.15 -2.87
C THR A 101 -15.19 23.41 -2.99
N PRO A 102 -16.03 22.78 -2.14
CA PRO A 102 -17.42 23.20 -1.99
C PRO A 102 -17.51 24.71 -1.74
N TYR A 103 -18.35 25.39 -2.50
CA TYR A 103 -18.52 26.84 -2.42
C TYR A 103 -19.85 27.20 -1.78
N THR A 104 -19.81 28.09 -0.79
CA THR A 104 -21.00 28.73 -0.21
C THR A 104 -20.98 30.19 -0.59
N LEU A 105 -22.02 30.65 -1.31
CA LEU A 105 -22.15 32.03 -1.72
C LEU A 105 -22.31 32.93 -0.47
N PRO A 106 -21.36 33.85 -0.18
CA PRO A 106 -21.51 34.77 0.94
C PRO A 106 -22.57 35.84 0.63
N ALA A 107 -23.10 36.47 1.68
CA ALA A 107 -23.90 37.68 1.50
C ALA A 107 -23.03 38.82 0.93
N ALA A 108 -23.64 39.70 0.13
CA ALA A 108 -22.95 40.89 -0.38
C ALA A 108 -22.44 41.80 0.75
N GLY A 109 -21.27 42.39 0.56
CA GLY A 109 -20.65 43.31 1.51
C GLY A 109 -19.54 44.12 0.84
N THR A 110 -18.38 44.22 1.49
CA THR A 110 -17.18 44.81 0.85
C THR A 110 -16.66 43.97 -0.31
N ALA A 111 -16.90 42.65 -0.27
CA ALA A 111 -16.63 41.72 -1.36
C ALA A 111 -17.93 41.36 -2.11
N LEU A 112 -17.78 40.84 -3.33
CA LEU A 112 -18.88 40.32 -4.13
C LEU A 112 -19.60 39.18 -3.38
N GLY A 113 -20.93 39.21 -3.40
CA GLY A 113 -21.77 38.22 -2.75
C GLY A 113 -23.21 38.25 -3.26
N GLY A 114 -24.02 37.35 -2.75
CA GLY A 114 -25.44 37.22 -3.11
C GLY A 114 -26.33 38.20 -2.36
N VAL A 115 -27.39 38.64 -3.03
CA VAL A 115 -28.54 39.33 -2.44
C VAL A 115 -29.79 38.48 -2.59
N LYS A 116 -30.80 38.71 -1.76
CA LYS A 116 -32.10 38.07 -1.94
C LYS A 116 -32.93 38.85 -2.95
N LYS A 117 -33.93 38.22 -3.55
CA LYS A 117 -34.94 38.94 -4.33
C LYS A 117 -35.81 39.78 -3.38
N GLY A 118 -35.98 41.07 -3.67
CA GLY A 118 -36.88 41.94 -2.93
C GLY A 118 -38.36 41.64 -3.21
N ALA A 119 -39.25 42.04 -2.30
CA ALA A 119 -40.69 41.96 -2.55
C ALA A 119 -41.10 42.93 -3.66
N ALA A 120 -42.24 42.66 -4.31
CA ALA A 120 -42.77 43.54 -5.34
C ALA A 120 -43.19 44.88 -4.72
N VAL A 121 -42.73 45.98 -5.32
CA VAL A 121 -43.20 47.34 -5.03
C VAL A 121 -44.01 47.80 -6.23
N ALA A 122 -45.27 48.19 -6.00
CA ALA A 122 -46.17 48.62 -7.06
C ALA A 122 -45.66 49.92 -7.72
N ASN A 123 -46.00 50.08 -9.01
CA ASN A 123 -45.70 51.32 -9.71
C ASN A 123 -46.50 52.48 -9.13
N LEU A 124 -45.91 53.68 -9.14
CA LEU A 124 -46.64 54.91 -8.85
C LEU A 124 -47.70 55.15 -9.93
N ALA A 125 -48.85 55.70 -9.52
CA ALA A 125 -49.85 56.22 -10.45
C ALA A 125 -49.30 57.43 -11.22
N ALA A 126 -49.83 57.69 -12.41
CA ALA A 126 -49.36 58.79 -13.27
C ALA A 126 -49.55 60.18 -12.63
N ASP A 127 -50.55 60.31 -11.76
CA ASP A 127 -50.94 61.51 -11.01
C ASP A 127 -50.61 61.42 -9.52
N ALA A 128 -49.65 60.56 -9.15
CA ALA A 128 -49.29 60.34 -7.75
C ALA A 128 -48.95 61.66 -7.03
N THR A 129 -49.59 61.87 -5.89
CA THR A 129 -49.36 63.04 -5.04
C THR A 129 -48.01 62.95 -4.33
N ALA A 130 -47.48 64.09 -3.86
CA ALA A 130 -46.22 64.11 -3.11
C ALA A 130 -46.21 63.15 -1.90
N PRO A 131 -47.28 63.05 -1.07
CA PRO A 131 -47.34 62.06 0.01
C PRO A 131 -47.26 60.60 -0.48
N ALA A 132 -47.89 60.27 -1.60
CA ALA A 132 -47.85 58.92 -2.17
C ALA A 132 -46.44 58.56 -2.67
N ILE A 133 -45.74 59.51 -3.29
CA ILE A 133 -44.35 59.34 -3.74
C ILE A 133 -43.43 59.04 -2.56
N VAL A 134 -43.49 59.85 -1.49
CA VAL A 134 -42.67 59.65 -0.28
C VAL A 134 -42.91 58.27 0.33
N THR A 135 -44.18 57.84 0.39
CA THR A 135 -44.54 56.52 0.91
C THR A 135 -43.92 55.40 0.09
N THR A 136 -44.04 55.45 -1.24
CA THR A 136 -43.49 54.40 -2.13
C THR A 136 -41.96 54.38 -2.12
N VAL A 137 -41.29 55.54 -2.07
CA VAL A 137 -39.83 55.61 -1.98
C VAL A 137 -39.34 55.00 -0.67
N ASN A 138 -39.97 55.32 0.46
CA ASN A 138 -39.61 54.73 1.74
C ASN A 138 -39.85 53.21 1.75
N ALA A 139 -40.94 52.73 1.14
CA ALA A 139 -41.20 51.31 0.97
C ALA A 139 -40.12 50.63 0.11
N LEU A 140 -39.71 51.24 -1.01
CA LEU A 140 -38.64 50.73 -1.86
C LEU A 140 -37.31 50.64 -1.09
N LEU A 141 -36.92 51.70 -0.40
CA LEU A 141 -35.69 51.72 0.39
C LEU A 141 -35.73 50.67 1.52
N ALA A 142 -36.88 50.49 2.16
CA ALA A 142 -37.06 49.42 3.14
C ALA A 142 -36.89 48.03 2.49
N GLN A 143 -37.49 47.79 1.33
CA GLN A 143 -37.35 46.52 0.60
C GLN A 143 -35.91 46.25 0.17
N LEU A 144 -35.17 47.26 -0.28
CA LEU A 144 -33.75 47.13 -0.65
C LEU A 144 -32.86 46.81 0.54
N ARG A 145 -33.16 47.35 1.74
CA ARG A 145 -32.48 46.96 2.99
C ARG A 145 -32.80 45.52 3.37
N THR A 146 -34.08 45.14 3.33
CA THR A 146 -34.53 43.78 3.67
C THR A 146 -33.94 42.72 2.74
N SER A 147 -33.78 43.02 1.45
CA SER A 147 -33.18 42.10 0.48
C SER A 147 -31.64 42.04 0.53
N GLY A 148 -31.00 42.93 1.30
CA GLY A 148 -29.56 43.03 1.46
C GLY A 148 -28.85 43.71 0.28
N VAL A 149 -29.57 44.50 -0.52
CA VAL A 149 -29.00 45.26 -1.65
C VAL A 149 -28.28 46.52 -1.16
N ILE A 150 -28.82 47.16 -0.12
CA ILE A 150 -28.19 48.30 0.56
C ILE A 150 -28.07 48.03 2.06
N ALA A 151 -27.15 48.73 2.72
CA ALA A 151 -27.00 48.65 4.17
C ALA A 151 -28.27 49.12 4.89
N ALA A 152 -28.57 48.47 6.02
CA ALA A 152 -29.67 48.83 6.91
C ALA A 152 -29.50 50.25 7.47
#